data_AF-A0A8H5B6C5-F1
#
_entry.id   AF-A0A8H5B6C5-F1
#
_cell.length_a   1.000
_cell.length_b   1.000
_cell.length_c   1.000
_cell.angle_alpha   90.00
_cell.angle_beta   90.00
_cell.angle_gamma   90.00
#
_symmetry.space_group_name_H-M   'P 1'
#
loop_
_entity.id
_entity.type
_entity.pdbx_description
1 polymer ?
#
loop_
_entity_poly.entity_id
_entity_poly.type
_entity_poly.pdbx_seq_one_letter_code
_entity_poly.pdbx_strand_id
1 'polypeptide(L)'
;MAKLSASSPAKKRRSSRLKDREVAATKALSTAGEESSSTFQRKRRKIADGAAVSARGRTHDAESPSGDAPQASGSGTQRLQRITPAQLERREKRLETKEEDLNTRSALLEDRSADLAVREVAMMSQLEGIAEREIQFTLKHLEDHFTCSLCYEALAAPYSLNPANCGHTFCSLCILKWFFSRLHRACGGWHESVDCPICRSLLIITPENTPRLQLTFPFVPNRVAASVIDALVEKLAAPPLNAQAKIKREESESTWSTQTKKKERGKGCVRKREPSEEKAALNISDMPDISAWREGGQMRTEWLKKDRQVHSFCTFTTYSWSRFSIHREGKKEMAYLLNNWSTMGSHEFIAMKQRLSV
;
A
#
# COMPACT_ATOMS: atom_id res chain seq x y z
N MET A 1 45.00 -12.61 62.01
CA MET A 1 45.87 -11.66 61.29
C MET A 1 45.18 -11.26 60.00
N ALA A 2 44.74 -10.01 59.95
CA ALA A 2 43.96 -9.43 58.86
C ALA A 2 44.87 -9.00 57.69
N LYS A 3 44.43 -9.22 56.44
CA LYS A 3 44.90 -8.46 55.29
C LYS A 3 43.70 -7.96 54.49
N LEU A 4 43.44 -6.67 54.69
CA LEU A 4 42.54 -5.80 53.94
C LEU A 4 43.11 -5.64 52.52
N SER A 5 42.33 -5.95 51.49
CA SER A 5 42.63 -5.60 50.10
C SER A 5 41.84 -4.35 49.72
N ALA A 6 42.59 -3.36 49.23
CA ALA A 6 42.16 -2.00 49.01
C ALA A 6 41.26 -1.84 47.78
N SER A 7 40.23 -1.02 47.95
CA SER A 7 39.32 -0.50 46.92
C SER A 7 40.05 0.49 45.99
N SER A 8 39.92 0.31 44.67
CA SER A 8 40.35 1.28 43.66
C SER A 8 39.27 2.33 43.37
N PRO A 9 39.62 3.62 43.15
CA PRO A 9 38.67 4.69 42.92
C PRO A 9 38.23 4.78 41.45
N ALA A 10 36.92 4.83 41.22
CA ALA A 10 36.30 5.05 39.92
C ALA A 10 36.60 6.46 39.39
N LYS A 11 37.34 6.56 38.28
CA LYS A 11 37.54 7.81 37.53
C LYS A 11 36.31 8.09 36.66
N LYS A 12 35.49 9.07 37.09
CA LYS A 12 34.46 9.69 36.25
C LYS A 12 35.11 10.55 35.16
N ARG A 13 35.17 10.05 33.92
CA ARG A 13 35.48 10.85 32.73
C ARG A 13 34.19 11.54 32.25
N ARG A 14 34.08 12.84 32.54
CA ARG A 14 33.13 13.76 31.88
C ARG A 14 33.51 13.90 30.42
N SER A 15 32.64 13.44 29.52
CA SER A 15 32.63 13.81 28.10
C SER A 15 31.47 14.79 27.91
N SER A 16 31.80 16.07 27.82
CA SER A 16 30.87 17.17 27.51
C SER A 16 31.22 17.71 26.13
N ARG A 17 30.71 17.08 25.07
CA ARG A 17 30.68 17.62 23.69
C ARG A 17 29.93 16.63 22.80
N LEU A 18 28.60 16.65 22.84
CA LEU A 18 27.68 16.08 21.82
C LEU A 18 26.21 16.39 22.17
N LYS A 19 25.90 17.63 22.59
CA LYS A 19 24.54 18.03 23.01
C LYS A 19 23.89 19.15 22.20
N ASP A 20 24.41 19.46 21.01
CA ASP A 20 23.89 20.56 20.17
C ASP A 20 23.33 20.10 18.81
N ARG A 21 22.95 18.84 18.64
CA ARG A 21 22.36 18.36 17.37
C ARG A 21 21.06 17.58 17.48
N GLU A 22 20.44 17.58 18.66
CA GLU A 22 19.15 16.89 18.92
C GLU A 22 17.95 17.84 19.14
N VAL A 23 18.17 19.16 19.11
CA VAL A 23 17.11 20.17 19.38
C VAL A 23 16.37 20.63 18.10
N ALA A 24 16.78 20.18 16.91
CA ALA A 24 16.12 20.54 15.64
C ALA A 24 15.11 19.50 15.12
N ALA A 25 15.06 18.29 15.68
CA ALA A 25 14.24 17.19 15.13
C ALA A 25 12.97 16.85 15.94
N THR A 26 12.78 17.41 17.14
CA THR A 26 11.62 17.12 18.00
C THR A 26 10.56 18.22 18.05
N LYS A 27 10.69 19.30 17.26
CA LYS A 27 9.72 20.41 17.23
C LYS A 27 8.62 20.27 16.16
N ALA A 28 8.55 19.15 15.45
CA ALA A 28 7.60 18.93 14.34
C ALA A 28 6.45 17.94 14.66
N LEU A 29 6.34 17.41 15.89
CA LEU A 29 5.33 16.36 16.20
C LEU A 29 4.58 16.55 17.53
N SER A 30 4.43 17.79 18.01
CA SER A 30 3.70 18.07 19.26
C SER A 30 2.83 19.32 19.15
N THR A 31 1.93 19.36 18.17
CA THR A 31 0.79 20.30 18.15
C THR A 31 -0.46 19.60 17.60
N ALA A 32 -1.00 18.68 18.39
CA ALA A 32 -2.39 18.25 18.24
C ALA A 32 -2.92 17.82 19.62
N GLY A 33 -3.79 18.65 20.19
CA GLY A 33 -4.61 18.31 21.35
C GLY A 33 -4.30 19.12 22.60
N GLU A 34 -4.96 20.25 22.75
CA GLU A 34 -5.61 20.62 24.02
C GLU A 34 -6.60 21.76 23.79
N GLU A 35 -7.87 21.46 24.05
CA GLU A 35 -8.98 22.40 24.09
C GLU A 35 -8.86 23.31 25.32
N SER A 36 -8.98 24.62 25.13
CA SER A 36 -9.69 25.49 26.09
C SER A 36 -9.97 26.88 25.50
N SER A 37 -11.26 27.16 25.39
CA SER A 37 -11.92 28.45 25.66
C SER A 37 -11.04 29.71 25.73
N SER A 38 -11.14 30.58 24.72
CA SER A 38 -11.31 32.01 25.00
C SER A 38 -11.92 32.78 23.83
N THR A 39 -12.81 33.68 24.20
CA THR A 39 -13.56 34.65 23.41
C THR A 39 -12.71 35.75 22.78
N PHE A 40 -13.28 36.37 21.74
CA PHE A 40 -13.11 37.75 21.25
C PHE A 40 -12.38 38.02 19.92
N GLN A 41 -13.17 38.69 19.06
CA GLN A 41 -12.83 39.68 18.04
C GLN A 41 -12.41 39.20 16.63
N ARG A 42 -13.46 39.05 15.81
CA ARG A 42 -13.44 39.26 14.35
C ARG A 42 -12.71 40.56 13.98
N LYS A 43 -11.50 40.45 13.43
CA LYS A 43 -10.85 41.54 12.68
C LYS A 43 -10.57 41.07 11.25
N ARG A 44 -11.56 41.37 10.40
CA ARG A 44 -11.57 41.22 8.94
C ARG A 44 -10.34 41.94 8.35
N ARG A 45 -9.33 41.20 7.89
CA ARG A 45 -8.26 41.74 7.05
C ARG A 45 -8.49 41.32 5.60
N LYS A 46 -8.47 42.36 4.78
CA LYS A 46 -8.71 42.45 3.35
C LYS A 46 -7.43 42.04 2.63
N ILE A 47 -7.46 40.91 1.92
CA ILE A 47 -6.43 40.57 0.93
C ILE A 47 -7.01 40.99 -0.42
N ALA A 48 -6.25 41.85 -1.10
CA ALA A 48 -6.56 42.37 -2.41
C ALA A 48 -5.95 41.43 -3.44
N ASP A 49 -6.80 40.67 -4.14
CA ASP A 49 -6.44 40.06 -5.42
C ASP A 49 -6.87 40.99 -6.53
N GLY A 50 -5.88 41.40 -7.33
CA GLY A 50 -6.04 42.18 -8.53
C GLY A 50 -6.21 41.28 -9.76
N ALA A 51 -6.93 41.83 -10.73
CA ALA A 51 -7.13 41.37 -12.10
C ALA A 51 -8.21 40.30 -12.35
N ALA A 52 -9.45 40.78 -12.52
CA ALA A 52 -10.35 40.25 -13.54
C ALA A 52 -11.19 41.38 -14.15
N VAL A 53 -10.90 41.68 -15.41
CA VAL A 53 -11.69 42.53 -16.30
C VAL A 53 -12.86 41.71 -16.86
N SER A 54 -14.00 42.38 -17.02
CA SER A 54 -15.18 42.02 -17.84
C SER A 54 -16.06 40.86 -17.39
N ALA A 55 -17.26 41.19 -16.89
CA ALA A 55 -18.45 41.31 -17.74
C ALA A 55 -19.67 41.66 -16.88
N ARG A 56 -20.32 42.78 -17.17
CA ARG A 56 -21.60 43.17 -16.57
C ARG A 56 -22.70 42.23 -17.08
N GLY A 57 -22.99 41.18 -16.33
CA GLY A 57 -24.22 40.39 -16.45
C GLY A 57 -25.36 41.14 -15.79
N ARG A 58 -26.33 41.59 -16.59
CA ARG A 58 -27.63 42.10 -16.15
C ARG A 58 -28.38 40.98 -15.43
N THR A 59 -28.67 41.20 -14.16
CA THR A 59 -29.78 40.60 -13.45
C THR A 59 -31.07 41.02 -14.15
N HIS A 60 -31.79 40.05 -14.70
CA HIS A 60 -33.19 40.23 -15.07
C HIS A 60 -34.00 39.53 -14.00
N ASP A 61 -34.66 40.34 -13.19
CA ASP A 61 -35.62 39.92 -12.19
C ASP A 61 -36.74 39.11 -12.84
N ALA A 62 -37.07 38.03 -12.15
CA ALA A 62 -38.27 37.25 -12.34
C ALA A 62 -39.44 38.04 -11.75
N GLU A 63 -40.23 38.67 -12.61
CA GLU A 63 -41.63 38.97 -12.32
C GLU A 63 -42.48 38.31 -13.39
N SER A 64 -43.31 37.36 -12.94
CA SER A 64 -44.42 36.81 -13.70
C SER A 64 -45.54 37.85 -13.81
N PRO A 65 -46.10 38.05 -15.01
CA PRO A 65 -47.48 38.42 -15.17
C PRO A 65 -48.26 37.18 -15.60
N SER A 66 -49.09 36.69 -14.68
CA SER A 66 -50.38 36.10 -15.01
C SER A 66 -51.18 37.08 -15.87
N GLY A 67 -51.65 36.67 -17.04
CA GLY A 67 -52.59 37.49 -17.82
C GLY A 67 -52.68 37.09 -19.28
N ASP A 68 -53.83 36.52 -19.62
CA ASP A 68 -54.47 36.51 -20.94
C ASP A 68 -53.81 35.72 -22.07
N ALA A 69 -54.38 34.53 -22.28
CA ALA A 69 -54.33 33.82 -23.53
C ALA A 69 -55.08 34.61 -24.63
N PRO A 70 -54.43 35.03 -25.72
CA PRO A 70 -55.12 35.49 -26.91
C PRO A 70 -55.44 34.25 -27.76
N GLN A 71 -56.73 33.99 -27.94
CA GLN A 71 -57.23 33.17 -29.05
C GLN A 71 -56.73 33.75 -30.37
N ALA A 72 -55.76 33.11 -31.01
CA ALA A 72 -55.37 33.41 -32.39
C ALA A 72 -56.21 32.55 -33.34
N SER A 73 -57.43 33.01 -33.61
CA SER A 73 -58.09 32.77 -34.88
C SER A 73 -57.44 33.71 -35.90
N GLY A 74 -56.70 33.16 -36.87
CA GLY A 74 -55.96 33.96 -37.83
C GLY A 74 -55.10 33.11 -38.76
N SER A 75 -55.72 32.54 -39.77
CA SER A 75 -55.08 32.02 -40.98
C SER A 75 -54.32 33.13 -41.70
N GLY A 76 -53.16 33.50 -41.19
CA GLY A 76 -52.23 34.42 -41.83
C GLY A 76 -51.24 33.63 -42.66
N THR A 77 -51.57 33.37 -43.93
CA THR A 77 -50.61 33.12 -45.01
C THR A 77 -49.70 34.35 -45.13
N GLN A 78 -48.79 34.53 -44.17
CA GLN A 78 -47.72 35.52 -44.25
C GLN A 78 -46.74 35.05 -45.34
N ARG A 79 -47.13 35.41 -46.56
CA ARG A 79 -46.29 35.79 -47.69
C ARG A 79 -44.81 35.73 -47.32
N LEU A 80 -44.15 34.65 -47.74
CA LEU A 80 -42.69 34.50 -47.80
C LEU A 80 -42.12 35.80 -48.40
N GLN A 81 -41.70 36.73 -47.54
CA GLN A 81 -40.99 37.90 -47.99
C GLN A 81 -39.71 37.38 -48.62
N ARG A 82 -39.57 37.64 -49.92
CA ARG A 82 -38.43 37.22 -50.72
C ARG A 82 -37.19 37.87 -50.10
N ILE A 83 -36.37 37.06 -49.40
CA ILE A 83 -35.10 37.51 -48.83
C ILE A 83 -34.29 38.12 -49.97
N THR A 84 -33.86 39.37 -49.80
CA THR A 84 -33.06 40.03 -50.83
C THR A 84 -31.64 39.45 -50.80
N PRO A 85 -30.94 39.35 -51.94
CA PRO A 85 -29.57 38.82 -51.99
C PRO A 85 -28.61 39.49 -50.98
N ALA A 86 -28.74 40.81 -50.77
CA ALA A 86 -27.95 41.56 -49.80
C ALA A 86 -28.22 41.15 -48.33
N GLN A 87 -29.43 40.71 -47.99
CA GLN A 87 -29.72 40.17 -46.65
C GLN A 87 -29.07 38.79 -46.45
N LEU A 88 -28.98 38.01 -47.52
CA LEU A 88 -28.37 36.68 -47.51
C LEU A 88 -26.85 36.79 -47.33
N GLU A 89 -26.20 37.68 -48.09
CA GLU A 89 -24.76 37.97 -47.98
C GLU A 89 -24.38 38.48 -46.58
N ARG A 90 -25.17 39.38 -45.97
CA ARG A 90 -24.95 39.82 -44.58
C ARG A 90 -25.06 38.67 -43.57
N ARG A 91 -25.97 37.72 -43.82
CA ARG A 91 -26.16 36.56 -42.96
C ARG A 91 -24.99 35.59 -43.11
N GLU A 92 -24.51 35.35 -44.33
CA GLU A 92 -23.33 34.52 -44.61
C GLU A 92 -22.09 35.09 -43.92
N LYS A 93 -21.80 36.37 -44.11
CA LYS A 93 -20.67 37.03 -43.42
C LYS A 93 -20.75 36.94 -41.88
N ARG A 94 -21.98 36.99 -41.33
CA ARG A 94 -22.19 36.81 -39.88
C ARG A 94 -21.98 35.37 -39.43
N LEU A 95 -22.21 34.39 -40.30
CA LEU A 95 -21.94 32.97 -40.01
C LEU A 95 -20.45 32.69 -40.10
N GLU A 96 -19.77 33.19 -41.13
CA GLU A 96 -18.31 33.06 -41.29
C GLU A 96 -17.56 33.60 -40.07
N THR A 97 -17.87 34.83 -39.64
CA THR A 97 -17.25 35.41 -38.43
C THR A 97 -17.53 34.62 -37.15
N LYS A 98 -18.69 33.98 -37.03
CA LYS A 98 -19.00 33.09 -35.90
C LYS A 98 -18.26 31.77 -35.99
N GLU A 99 -18.11 31.23 -37.19
CA GLU A 99 -17.36 30.00 -37.43
C GLU A 99 -15.87 30.21 -37.10
N GLU A 100 -15.29 31.34 -37.52
CA GLU A 100 -13.92 31.74 -37.16
C GLU A 100 -13.74 31.88 -35.63
N ASP A 101 -14.69 32.52 -34.94
CA ASP A 101 -14.68 32.66 -33.47
C ASP A 101 -14.76 31.29 -32.76
N LEU A 102 -15.66 30.42 -33.21
CA LEU A 102 -15.81 29.07 -32.67
C LEU A 102 -14.57 28.21 -32.93
N ASN A 103 -13.98 28.29 -34.12
CA ASN A 103 -12.76 27.57 -34.46
C ASN A 103 -11.58 28.05 -33.60
N THR A 104 -11.43 29.35 -33.41
CA THR A 104 -10.41 29.94 -32.53
C THR A 104 -10.59 29.45 -31.09
N ARG A 105 -11.84 29.44 -30.60
CA ARG A 105 -12.16 28.92 -29.26
C ARG A 105 -11.91 27.42 -29.13
N SER A 106 -12.20 26.63 -30.17
CA SER A 106 -11.91 25.19 -30.19
C SER A 106 -10.41 24.93 -30.08
N ALA A 107 -9.60 25.62 -30.88
CA ALA A 107 -8.14 25.47 -30.85
C ALA A 107 -7.55 25.82 -29.47
N LEU A 108 -8.02 26.90 -28.83
CA LEU A 108 -7.61 27.26 -27.46
C LEU A 108 -7.97 26.20 -26.42
N LEU A 109 -9.11 25.53 -26.57
CA LEU A 109 -9.52 24.44 -25.67
C LEU A 109 -8.68 23.18 -25.90
N GLU A 110 -8.36 22.87 -27.16
CA GLU A 110 -7.47 21.76 -27.52
C GLU A 110 -6.07 21.98 -26.93
N ASP A 111 -5.48 23.16 -27.11
CA ASP A 111 -4.19 23.53 -26.51
C ASP A 111 -4.20 23.40 -24.98
N ARG A 112 -5.26 23.93 -24.34
CA ARG A 112 -5.42 23.80 -22.89
C ARG A 112 -5.57 22.34 -22.45
N SER A 113 -6.29 21.52 -23.22
CA SER A 113 -6.46 20.09 -22.92
C SER A 113 -5.13 19.34 -23.05
N ALA A 114 -4.30 19.70 -24.03
CA ALA A 114 -2.97 19.14 -24.22
C ALA A 114 -2.02 19.51 -23.07
N ASP A 115 -1.99 20.79 -22.65
CA ASP A 115 -1.22 21.25 -21.49
C ASP A 115 -1.62 20.51 -20.20
N LEU A 116 -2.93 20.32 -19.98
CA LEU A 116 -3.43 19.55 -18.84
C LEU A 116 -2.99 18.07 -18.90
N ALA A 117 -3.06 17.45 -20.07
CA ALA A 117 -2.63 16.06 -20.25
C ALA A 117 -1.12 15.88 -19.96
N VAL A 118 -0.28 16.83 -20.38
CA VAL A 118 1.16 16.82 -20.07
C VAL A 118 1.40 16.92 -18.56
N ARG A 119 0.69 17.83 -17.87
CA ARG A 119 0.78 17.97 -16.41
C ARG A 119 0.30 16.73 -15.67
N GLU A 120 -0.77 16.09 -16.14
CA GLU A 120 -1.30 14.85 -15.57
C GLU A 120 -0.25 13.73 -15.64
N VAL A 121 0.38 13.53 -16.80
CA VAL A 121 1.46 12.54 -16.97
C VAL A 121 2.65 12.84 -16.06
N ALA A 122 3.07 14.11 -15.97
CA ALA A 122 4.17 14.50 -15.09
C ALA A 122 3.86 14.24 -13.61
N MET A 123 2.64 14.54 -13.16
CA MET A 123 2.19 14.26 -11.80
C MET A 123 2.11 12.75 -11.53
N MET A 124 1.60 11.95 -12.48
CA MET A 124 1.56 10.50 -12.36
C MET A 124 2.97 9.90 -12.20
N SER A 125 3.94 10.38 -12.99
CA SER A 125 5.34 9.94 -12.88
C SER A 125 5.96 10.28 -11.52
N GLN A 126 5.69 11.48 -10.98
CA GLN A 126 6.16 11.85 -9.64
C GLN A 126 5.54 10.97 -8.54
N LEU A 127 4.25 10.68 -8.65
CA LEU A 127 3.51 9.83 -7.73
C LEU A 127 4.00 8.38 -7.75
N GLU A 128 4.33 7.86 -8.93
CA GLU A 128 4.96 6.54 -9.09
C GLU A 128 6.33 6.48 -8.42
N GLY A 129 7.18 7.50 -8.63
CA GLY A 129 8.48 7.58 -7.97
C GLY A 129 8.43 7.74 -6.45
N ILE A 130 7.34 8.28 -5.89
CA ILE A 130 7.11 8.28 -4.42
C ILE A 130 6.76 6.87 -3.96
N ALA A 131 5.82 6.20 -4.64
CA ALA A 131 5.39 4.85 -4.28
C ALA A 131 6.56 3.85 -4.32
N GLU A 132 7.43 3.94 -5.33
CA GLU A 132 8.62 3.08 -5.43
C GLU A 132 9.57 3.29 -4.24
N ARG A 133 9.87 4.54 -3.87
CA ARG A 133 10.72 4.85 -2.71
C ARG A 133 10.14 4.34 -1.41
N GLU A 134 8.82 4.39 -1.23
CA GLU A 134 8.15 3.86 -0.04
C GLU A 134 8.23 2.32 0.03
N ILE A 135 8.09 1.63 -1.10
CA ILE A 135 8.25 0.18 -1.19
C ILE A 135 9.69 -0.21 -0.86
N GLN A 136 10.67 0.44 -1.48
CA GLN A 136 12.10 0.20 -1.22
C GLN A 136 12.46 0.44 0.25
N PHE A 137 11.95 1.52 0.84
CA PHE A 137 12.15 1.79 2.26
C PHE A 137 11.57 0.68 3.14
N THR A 138 10.36 0.21 2.83
CA THR A 138 9.66 -0.83 3.60
C THR A 138 10.39 -2.18 3.50
N LEU A 139 10.88 -2.54 2.32
CA LEU A 139 11.71 -3.72 2.11
C LEU A 139 13.01 -3.66 2.91
N LYS A 140 13.74 -2.55 2.80
CA LYS A 140 14.98 -2.33 3.55
C LYS A 140 14.73 -2.41 5.06
N HIS A 141 13.62 -1.88 5.54
CA HIS A 141 13.27 -1.94 6.96
C HIS A 141 13.03 -3.38 7.44
N LEU A 142 12.40 -4.24 6.62
CA LEU A 142 12.26 -5.67 6.91
C LEU A 142 13.62 -6.38 6.97
N GLU A 143 14.50 -6.08 6.02
CA GLU A 143 15.84 -6.69 5.93
C GLU A 143 16.75 -6.26 7.10
N ASP A 144 16.76 -4.97 7.44
CA ASP A 144 17.65 -4.43 8.47
C ASP A 144 17.24 -4.88 9.89
N HIS A 145 15.94 -4.99 10.16
CA HIS A 145 15.43 -5.21 11.53
C HIS A 145 14.83 -6.58 11.79
N PHE A 146 14.36 -7.28 10.76
CA PHE A 146 13.62 -8.52 10.91
C PHE A 146 14.27 -9.69 10.18
N THR A 147 15.60 -9.72 10.10
CA THR A 147 16.33 -10.84 9.49
C THR A 147 16.70 -11.91 10.51
N CYS A 148 16.41 -13.16 10.19
CA CYS A 148 16.80 -14.31 10.99
C CYS A 148 18.28 -14.61 10.82
N SER A 149 19.05 -14.67 11.91
CA SER A 149 20.49 -14.94 11.83
C SER A 149 20.87 -16.39 11.47
N LEU A 150 19.89 -17.29 11.31
CA LEU A 150 20.12 -18.69 10.93
C LEU A 150 19.95 -18.93 9.43
N CYS A 151 18.95 -18.29 8.79
CA CYS A 151 18.71 -18.42 7.35
C CYS A 151 18.99 -17.14 6.56
N TYR A 152 19.30 -16.02 7.23
CA TYR A 152 19.53 -14.70 6.62
C TYR A 152 18.35 -14.19 5.77
N GLU A 153 17.14 -14.64 6.09
CA GLU A 153 15.90 -14.18 5.48
C GLU A 153 15.05 -13.42 6.50
N ALA A 154 14.13 -12.57 6.03
CA ALA A 154 13.09 -11.98 6.86
C ALA A 154 12.34 -13.06 7.67
N LEU A 155 12.14 -12.79 8.95
CA LEU A 155 11.63 -13.71 9.96
C LEU A 155 10.24 -14.26 9.56
N ALA A 156 10.13 -15.59 9.51
CA ALA A 156 8.89 -16.30 9.30
C ALA A 156 8.42 -16.95 10.60
N ALA A 157 7.28 -16.49 11.13
CA ALA A 157 6.71 -16.92 12.41
C ALA A 157 7.77 -16.79 13.52
N PRO A 158 8.08 -15.56 13.95
CA PRO A 158 9.18 -15.29 14.86
C PRO A 158 8.95 -15.90 16.25
N TYR A 159 9.94 -16.62 16.75
CA TYR A 159 10.01 -17.13 18.13
C TYR A 159 11.27 -16.63 18.81
N SER A 160 11.13 -16.22 20.07
CA SER A 160 12.23 -15.81 20.93
C SER A 160 12.63 -16.94 21.87
N LEU A 161 13.90 -16.98 22.23
CA LEU A 161 14.42 -17.92 23.23
C LEU A 161 14.06 -17.45 24.65
N ASN A 162 13.36 -18.30 25.41
CA ASN A 162 13.00 -18.15 26.82
C ASN A 162 13.67 -19.29 27.59
N PRO A 163 14.31 -19.12 28.77
CA PRO A 163 14.49 -18.00 29.69
C PRO A 163 15.93 -17.50 29.72
N ALA A 164 16.66 -17.62 28.62
CA ALA A 164 18.06 -17.19 28.53
C ALA A 164 18.26 -15.66 28.67
N ASN A 165 17.19 -14.90 28.95
CA ASN A 165 17.12 -13.44 29.04
C ASN A 165 17.74 -12.71 27.84
N CYS A 166 17.99 -13.41 26.74
CA CYS A 166 18.71 -12.84 25.60
C CYS A 166 17.77 -12.26 24.54
N GLY A 167 16.49 -12.66 24.51
CA GLY A 167 15.46 -12.10 23.62
C GLY A 167 15.68 -12.32 22.12
N HIS A 168 16.75 -13.02 21.73
CA HIS A 168 17.06 -13.28 20.33
C HIS A 168 15.93 -14.07 19.66
N THR A 169 15.57 -13.60 18.47
CA THR A 169 14.37 -14.05 17.74
C THR A 169 14.77 -14.67 16.40
N PHE A 170 14.11 -15.77 16.04
CA PHE A 170 14.42 -16.57 14.87
C PHE A 170 13.13 -17.04 14.19
N CYS A 171 13.23 -17.51 12.94
CA CYS A 171 12.13 -18.24 12.32
C CYS A 171 11.84 -19.51 13.12
N SER A 172 10.57 -19.84 13.30
CA SER A 172 10.12 -21.06 13.99
C SER A 172 10.85 -22.33 13.53
N LEU A 173 10.89 -22.62 12.22
CA LEU A 173 11.60 -23.81 11.71
C LEU A 173 13.11 -23.73 11.90
N CYS A 174 13.72 -22.55 11.71
CA CYS A 174 15.17 -22.42 11.84
C CYS A 174 15.62 -22.74 13.26
N ILE A 175 14.94 -22.20 14.27
CA ILE A 175 15.31 -22.45 15.66
C ILE A 175 14.99 -23.88 16.09
N LEU A 176 13.90 -24.48 15.58
CA LEU A 176 13.62 -25.90 15.80
C LEU A 176 14.70 -26.80 15.21
N LYS A 177 15.06 -26.62 13.94
CA LYS A 177 16.11 -27.41 13.29
C LYS A 177 17.42 -27.30 14.05
N TRP A 178 17.80 -26.08 14.42
CA TRP A 178 19.00 -25.84 15.21
C TRP A 178 18.94 -26.54 16.58
N PHE A 179 17.84 -26.43 17.33
CA PHE A 179 17.69 -27.04 18.64
C PHE A 179 17.72 -28.58 18.58
N PHE A 180 17.03 -29.17 17.61
CA PHE A 180 17.02 -30.63 17.38
C PHE A 180 18.31 -31.15 16.75
N SER A 181 19.14 -30.31 16.13
CA SER A 181 20.48 -30.73 15.67
C SER A 181 21.33 -31.26 16.82
N ARG A 182 21.15 -30.71 18.03
CA ARG A 182 21.85 -31.09 19.27
C ARG A 182 21.25 -32.30 19.99
N LEU A 183 20.09 -32.79 19.56
CA LEU A 183 19.47 -33.98 20.14
C LEU A 183 20.26 -35.24 19.74
N HIS A 184 20.64 -36.07 20.71
CA HIS A 184 21.36 -37.31 20.44
C HIS A 184 20.44 -38.34 19.78
N ARG A 185 20.86 -38.89 18.62
CA ARG A 185 20.03 -39.78 17.80
C ARG A 185 19.70 -41.13 18.47
N ALA A 186 20.60 -41.66 19.31
CA ALA A 186 20.42 -42.98 19.91
C ALA A 186 19.47 -42.97 21.11
N CYS A 187 19.58 -41.97 21.99
CA CYS A 187 18.81 -41.93 23.23
C CYS A 187 17.66 -40.90 23.24
N GLY A 188 17.62 -39.96 22.27
CA GLY A 188 16.61 -38.90 22.23
C GLY A 188 16.72 -37.89 23.38
N GLY A 189 17.92 -37.73 23.96
CA GLY A 189 18.24 -36.73 24.98
C GLY A 189 19.23 -35.65 24.49
N TRP A 190 19.37 -34.58 25.26
CA TRP A 190 20.38 -33.54 25.05
C TRP A 190 21.50 -33.72 26.07
N HIS A 191 22.63 -34.30 25.65
CA HIS A 191 23.79 -34.50 26.52
C HIS A 191 24.71 -33.28 26.62
N GLU A 192 24.53 -32.32 25.72
CA GLU A 192 25.24 -31.04 25.70
C GLU A 192 24.28 -29.91 26.05
N SER A 193 24.78 -28.85 26.69
CA SER A 193 24.00 -27.62 26.86
C SER A 193 23.66 -27.03 25.50
N VAL A 194 22.44 -26.52 25.37
CA VAL A 194 21.97 -25.89 24.14
C VAL A 194 21.98 -24.38 24.37
N ASP A 195 22.84 -23.66 23.64
CA ASP A 195 23.13 -22.25 23.89
C ASP A 195 22.62 -21.37 22.74
N CYS A 196 22.09 -20.18 23.01
CA CYS A 196 21.63 -19.26 21.95
C CYS A 196 22.67 -19.09 20.81
N PRO A 197 22.29 -19.27 19.51
CA PRO A 197 23.22 -19.16 18.39
C PRO A 197 23.95 -17.81 18.28
N ILE A 198 23.34 -16.75 18.80
CA ILE A 198 23.85 -15.38 18.67
C ILE A 198 24.76 -15.01 19.86
N CYS A 199 24.27 -15.20 21.08
CA CYS A 199 24.94 -14.69 22.29
C CYS A 199 25.48 -15.78 23.23
N ARG A 200 25.29 -17.06 22.89
CA ARG A 200 25.69 -18.21 23.70
C ARG A 200 25.10 -18.26 25.12
N SER A 201 24.00 -17.53 25.36
CA SER A 201 23.27 -17.66 26.62
C SER A 201 22.62 -19.04 26.71
N LEU A 202 22.79 -19.70 27.85
CA LEU A 202 22.31 -21.06 28.12
C LEU A 202 20.77 -21.11 28.07
N LEU A 203 20.21 -22.05 27.31
CA LEU A 203 18.77 -22.35 27.34
C LEU A 203 18.43 -23.25 28.54
N ILE A 204 17.14 -23.35 28.91
CA ILE A 204 16.70 -24.32 29.92
C ILE A 204 17.16 -25.71 29.49
N ILE A 205 17.87 -26.38 30.40
CA ILE A 205 18.16 -27.80 30.28
C ILE A 205 16.82 -28.52 30.32
N THR A 206 16.48 -29.16 29.20
CA THR A 206 15.23 -29.90 29.08
C THR A 206 15.32 -31.13 29.98
N PRO A 207 14.50 -31.25 31.04
CA PRO A 207 14.58 -32.39 31.95
C PRO A 207 14.26 -33.68 31.20
N GLU A 208 15.03 -34.75 31.48
CA GLU A 208 14.85 -36.05 30.80
C GLU A 208 13.53 -36.72 31.21
N ASN A 209 13.08 -36.50 32.45
CA ASN A 209 11.89 -37.14 33.01
C ASN A 209 10.59 -36.55 32.43
N THR A 210 9.70 -37.42 32.00
CA THR A 210 8.29 -37.10 31.71
C THR A 210 7.43 -37.41 32.94
N PRO A 211 6.43 -36.57 33.28
CA PRO A 211 5.99 -35.39 32.54
C PRO A 211 6.86 -34.15 32.77
N ARG A 212 7.08 -33.37 31.72
CA ARG A 212 7.81 -32.10 31.77
C ARG A 212 6.86 -30.94 32.11
N LEU A 213 7.37 -29.95 32.82
CA LEU A 213 6.61 -28.71 33.06
C LEU A 213 6.58 -27.87 31.77
N GLN A 214 5.43 -27.29 31.44
CA GLN A 214 5.28 -26.43 30.26
C GLN A 214 6.22 -25.21 30.27
N LEU A 215 6.59 -24.73 31.46
CA LEU A 215 7.56 -23.63 31.63
C LEU A 215 8.97 -23.97 31.15
N THR A 216 9.31 -25.26 30.96
CA THR A 216 10.63 -25.66 30.45
C THR A 216 10.73 -25.60 28.93
N PHE A 217 9.64 -25.25 28.24
CA PHE A 217 9.65 -25.08 26.79
C PHE A 217 10.49 -23.85 26.40
N PRO A 218 11.55 -24.02 25.59
CA PRO A 218 12.57 -22.97 25.40
C PRO A 218 12.17 -21.87 24.42
N PHE A 219 10.98 -21.94 23.82
CA PHE A 219 10.55 -21.01 22.78
C PHE A 219 9.27 -20.28 23.18
N VAL A 220 9.24 -18.96 22.95
CA VAL A 220 8.05 -18.13 23.15
C VAL A 220 7.72 -17.42 21.84
N PRO A 221 6.45 -17.45 21.37
CA PRO A 221 6.07 -16.71 20.18
C PRO A 221 6.31 -15.20 20.37
N ASN A 222 7.04 -14.58 19.44
CA ASN A 222 7.24 -13.13 19.45
C ASN A 222 6.11 -12.44 18.67
N ARG A 223 4.97 -12.25 19.34
CA ARG A 223 3.76 -11.70 18.73
C ARG A 223 3.96 -10.26 18.23
N VAL A 224 4.76 -9.46 18.93
CA VAL A 224 5.06 -8.08 18.53
C VAL A 224 5.82 -8.07 17.21
N ALA A 225 6.91 -8.83 17.11
CA ALA A 225 7.64 -8.95 15.84
C ALA A 225 6.75 -9.49 14.72
N ALA A 226 5.92 -10.50 15.00
CA ALA A 226 5.00 -11.06 14.02
C ALA A 226 4.02 -9.98 13.48
N SER A 227 3.36 -9.23 14.37
CA SER A 227 2.42 -8.18 13.95
C SER A 227 3.08 -7.05 13.16
N VAL A 228 4.31 -6.65 13.50
CA VAL A 228 5.04 -5.62 12.75
C VAL A 228 5.44 -6.15 11.36
N ILE A 229 5.95 -7.38 11.29
CA ILE A 229 6.28 -8.02 10.01
C ILE A 229 5.03 -8.13 9.13
N ASP A 230 3.91 -8.61 9.69
CA ASP A 230 2.65 -8.76 8.97
C ASP A 230 2.17 -7.41 8.41
N ALA A 231 2.24 -6.32 9.21
CA ALA A 231 1.86 -4.98 8.75
C ALA A 231 2.78 -4.42 7.64
N LEU A 232 4.09 -4.67 7.73
CA LEU A 232 5.05 -4.26 6.69
C LEU A 232 4.84 -5.06 5.39
N VAL A 233 4.58 -6.36 5.50
CA VAL A 233 4.26 -7.23 4.37
C VAL A 233 2.92 -6.83 3.74
N GLU A 234 1.91 -6.50 4.54
CA GLU A 234 0.63 -5.99 4.05
C GLU A 234 0.80 -4.66 3.30
N LYS A 235 1.64 -3.75 3.82
CA LYS A 235 1.97 -2.50 3.15
C LYS A 235 2.66 -2.73 1.79
N LEU A 236 3.53 -3.73 1.69
CA LEU A 236 4.17 -4.11 0.42
C LEU A 236 3.19 -4.78 -0.56
N ALA A 237 2.22 -5.54 -0.03
CA ALA A 237 1.21 -6.20 -0.83
C ALA A 237 0.13 -5.24 -1.32
N ALA A 238 -0.15 -4.16 -0.59
CA ALA A 238 -1.14 -3.15 -0.95
C ALA A 238 -0.80 -2.53 -2.32
N PRO A 239 -1.79 -2.34 -3.21
CA PRO A 239 -1.53 -1.60 -4.43
C PRO A 239 -1.17 -0.15 -4.04
N PRO A 240 -0.25 0.52 -4.75
CA PRO A 240 0.03 1.93 -4.51
C PRO A 240 -1.29 2.71 -4.49
N LEU A 241 -1.52 3.50 -3.45
CA LEU A 241 -2.79 4.21 -3.21
C LEU A 241 -3.26 5.03 -4.44
N ASN A 242 -2.31 5.42 -5.31
CA ASN A 242 -2.57 6.13 -6.55
C ASN A 242 -3.41 5.32 -7.56
N ALA A 243 -3.42 3.99 -7.52
CA ALA A 243 -4.27 3.17 -8.38
C ALA A 243 -5.75 3.17 -7.94
N GLN A 244 -6.03 3.58 -6.69
CA GLN A 244 -7.39 3.60 -6.13
C GLN A 244 -8.03 4.98 -6.14
N ALA A 245 -7.32 6.03 -6.57
CA ALA A 245 -7.90 7.31 -6.93
C ALA A 245 -8.69 7.16 -8.24
N LYS A 246 -9.71 6.30 -8.22
CA LYS A 246 -10.80 6.32 -9.19
C LYS A 246 -11.53 7.61 -8.89
N ILE A 247 -11.03 8.70 -9.48
CA ILE A 247 -11.72 9.98 -9.51
C ILE A 247 -13.13 9.62 -9.93
N LYS A 248 -14.06 9.69 -8.98
CA LYS A 248 -15.47 9.46 -9.20
C LYS A 248 -15.84 10.58 -10.16
N ARG A 249 -15.70 10.30 -11.46
CA ARG A 249 -16.11 11.17 -12.53
C ARG A 249 -17.57 11.40 -12.23
N GLU A 250 -17.87 12.56 -11.64
CA GLU A 250 -19.24 13.00 -11.47
C GLU A 250 -19.86 12.81 -12.84
N GLU A 251 -20.89 11.95 -12.89
CA GLU A 251 -21.72 11.79 -14.07
C GLU A 251 -22.34 13.15 -14.31
N SER A 252 -21.62 13.97 -15.08
CA SER A 252 -22.01 15.31 -15.44
C SER A 252 -23.39 15.21 -16.08
N GLU A 253 -24.35 15.88 -15.44
CA GLU A 253 -25.72 16.09 -15.86
C GLU A 253 -25.81 16.32 -17.37
N SER A 254 -26.01 15.24 -18.12
CA SER A 254 -26.38 15.27 -19.54
C SER A 254 -27.85 14.87 -19.71
N THR A 255 -28.67 15.09 -18.67
CA THR A 255 -30.11 14.79 -18.63
C THR A 255 -31.00 15.90 -19.17
N TRP A 256 -30.46 16.90 -19.87
CA TRP A 256 -31.29 17.74 -20.75
C TRP A 256 -31.42 17.08 -22.13
N SER A 257 -31.91 15.84 -22.12
CA SER A 257 -32.42 15.17 -23.32
C SER A 257 -33.80 15.71 -23.61
N THR A 258 -33.87 16.65 -24.55
CA THR A 258 -35.11 17.03 -25.23
C THR A 258 -35.73 15.76 -25.82
N GLN A 259 -36.83 15.28 -25.22
CA GLN A 259 -37.64 14.22 -25.78
C GLN A 259 -38.29 14.72 -27.08
N THR A 260 -37.73 14.36 -28.24
CA THR A 260 -38.46 14.38 -29.49
C THR A 260 -38.56 12.96 -30.05
N LYS A 261 -39.76 12.39 -29.88
CA LYS A 261 -40.22 11.19 -30.55
C LYS A 261 -40.17 11.38 -32.06
N LYS A 262 -39.33 10.65 -32.80
CA LYS A 262 -39.71 10.03 -34.09
C LYS A 262 -38.61 9.12 -34.66
N LYS A 263 -38.92 7.82 -34.71
CA LYS A 263 -38.87 6.92 -35.89
C LYS A 263 -37.79 7.28 -36.95
N GLU A 264 -36.81 6.41 -37.19
CA GLU A 264 -36.89 5.36 -38.21
C GLU A 264 -35.62 4.50 -38.33
N ARG A 265 -35.85 3.33 -38.93
CA ARG A 265 -34.93 2.24 -39.24
C ARG A 265 -33.65 2.69 -39.96
N GLY A 266 -32.51 2.12 -39.58
CA GLY A 266 -31.29 2.17 -40.37
C GLY A 266 -30.27 1.13 -39.93
N LYS A 267 -30.26 -0.02 -40.60
CA LYS A 267 -29.16 -1.01 -40.59
C LYS A 267 -27.88 -0.33 -41.11
N GLY A 268 -26.74 -0.52 -40.44
CA GLY A 268 -25.47 -0.15 -41.06
C GLY A 268 -24.21 -0.27 -40.19
N CYS A 269 -23.39 -1.25 -40.56
CA CYS A 269 -21.92 -1.24 -40.53
C CYS A 269 -21.18 -1.26 -39.17
N VAL A 270 -20.85 -2.47 -38.74
CA VAL A 270 -19.79 -2.77 -37.76
C VAL A 270 -18.43 -2.55 -38.43
N ARG A 271 -17.72 -1.47 -38.09
CA ARG A 271 -16.29 -1.31 -38.40
C ARG A 271 -15.46 -1.89 -37.25
N LYS A 272 -14.86 -3.03 -37.53
CA LYS A 272 -13.82 -3.70 -36.73
C LYS A 272 -12.57 -2.81 -36.75
N ARG A 273 -12.19 -2.23 -35.61
CA ARG A 273 -10.94 -1.47 -35.45
C ARG A 273 -9.88 -2.42 -34.90
N GLU A 274 -8.90 -2.74 -35.73
CA GLU A 274 -7.71 -3.50 -35.31
C GLU A 274 -6.84 -2.64 -34.38
N PRO A 275 -6.30 -3.21 -33.30
CA PRO A 275 -5.28 -2.57 -32.49
C PRO A 275 -3.91 -2.73 -33.18
N SER A 276 -3.29 -1.60 -33.51
CA SER A 276 -1.93 -1.53 -34.03
C SER A 276 -0.93 -1.93 -32.94
N GLU A 277 -0.24 -3.05 -33.17
CA GLU A 277 0.92 -3.50 -32.42
C GLU A 277 2.13 -2.65 -32.81
N GLU A 278 2.47 -1.65 -32.01
CA GLU A 278 3.79 -1.04 -32.06
C GLU A 278 4.19 -0.52 -30.69
N LYS A 279 4.97 -1.30 -29.95
CA LYS A 279 5.82 -0.75 -28.89
C LYS A 279 7.02 -1.63 -28.56
N ALA A 280 8.09 -1.29 -29.26
CA ALA A 280 9.42 -1.00 -28.72
C ALA A 280 9.76 -1.64 -27.37
N ALA A 281 10.55 -2.72 -27.45
CA ALA A 281 11.36 -3.23 -26.36
C ALA A 281 12.43 -2.19 -25.98
N LEU A 282 12.18 -1.44 -24.91
CA LEU A 282 13.24 -0.76 -24.18
C LEU A 282 13.65 -1.65 -23.01
N ASN A 283 14.92 -2.04 -23.03
CA ASN A 283 15.65 -2.73 -21.96
C ASN A 283 15.45 -1.97 -20.64
N ILE A 284 14.59 -2.48 -19.77
CA ILE A 284 14.48 -2.05 -18.38
C ILE A 284 15.16 -3.13 -17.55
N SER A 285 16.38 -2.77 -17.11
CA SER A 285 16.99 -3.02 -15.80
C SER A 285 16.54 -4.25 -15.00
N ASP A 286 17.52 -4.99 -14.48
CA ASP A 286 17.46 -6.04 -13.43
C ASP A 286 16.90 -5.53 -12.07
N MET A 287 15.77 -4.84 -12.08
CA MET A 287 15.02 -4.45 -10.90
C MET A 287 13.94 -5.51 -10.65
N PRO A 288 13.84 -6.08 -9.43
CA PRO A 288 12.86 -7.12 -9.13
C PRO A 288 11.44 -6.64 -9.47
N ASP A 289 10.71 -7.48 -10.19
CA ASP A 289 9.42 -7.16 -10.82
C ASP A 289 8.30 -6.88 -9.80
N ILE A 290 8.16 -5.60 -9.43
CA ILE A 290 7.11 -5.08 -8.53
C ILE A 290 5.70 -5.33 -9.11
N SER A 291 5.56 -5.45 -10.43
CA SER A 291 4.30 -5.73 -11.13
C SER A 291 3.64 -7.02 -10.63
N ALA A 292 4.46 -7.99 -10.24
CA ALA A 292 3.99 -9.30 -9.82
C ALA A 292 3.13 -9.26 -8.54
N TRP A 293 3.31 -8.27 -7.66
CA TRP A 293 2.57 -8.12 -6.39
C TRP A 293 1.29 -7.27 -6.47
N ARG A 294 0.98 -6.67 -7.63
CA ARG A 294 -0.23 -5.85 -7.82
C ARG A 294 -1.49 -6.71 -7.94
N GLU A 295 -2.67 -6.09 -7.86
CA GLU A 295 -3.98 -6.78 -7.95
C GLU A 295 -4.18 -7.35 -9.36
N GLY A 296 -4.32 -8.68 -9.48
CA GLY A 296 -4.25 -9.41 -10.75
C GLY A 296 -2.83 -9.80 -11.19
N GLY A 297 -1.80 -9.29 -10.50
CA GLY A 297 -0.41 -9.72 -10.62
C GLY A 297 -0.23 -11.15 -10.13
N GLN A 298 0.70 -11.88 -10.73
CA GLN A 298 0.85 -13.32 -10.52
C GLN A 298 1.18 -13.66 -9.05
N MET A 299 2.03 -12.90 -8.37
CA MET A 299 2.40 -13.15 -6.96
C MET A 299 1.22 -12.90 -6.00
N ARG A 300 0.40 -11.86 -6.24
CA ARG A 300 -0.77 -11.55 -5.38
C ARG A 300 -1.95 -12.50 -5.61
N THR A 301 -2.20 -12.87 -6.87
CA THR A 301 -3.26 -13.83 -7.21
C THR A 301 -2.93 -15.22 -6.66
N GLU A 302 -1.65 -15.60 -6.68
CA GLU A 302 -1.16 -16.80 -6.01
C GLU A 302 -1.23 -16.71 -4.48
N TRP A 303 -0.91 -15.56 -3.88
CA TRP A 303 -1.05 -15.33 -2.44
C TRP A 303 -2.50 -15.55 -1.95
N LEU A 304 -3.48 -14.94 -2.64
CA LEU A 304 -4.91 -15.10 -2.32
C LEU A 304 -5.45 -16.53 -2.60
N LYS A 305 -4.98 -17.19 -3.68
CA LYS A 305 -5.37 -18.59 -3.97
C LYS A 305 -4.81 -19.57 -2.94
N LYS A 306 -3.58 -19.36 -2.47
CA LYS A 306 -2.89 -20.22 -1.49
C LYS A 306 -3.46 -20.09 -0.08
N ASP A 307 -4.04 -18.94 0.27
CA ASP A 307 -4.80 -18.76 1.52
C ASP A 307 -6.11 -19.59 1.53
N ARG A 308 -6.70 -19.83 0.34
CA ARG A 308 -7.96 -20.57 0.17
C ARG A 308 -7.83 -22.04 -0.25
N GLN A 309 -6.74 -22.49 -0.86
CA GLN A 309 -6.60 -23.85 -1.42
C GLN A 309 -5.65 -24.76 -0.62
N VAL A 310 -6.25 -25.68 0.15
CA VAL A 310 -5.58 -26.82 0.82
C VAL A 310 -5.86 -28.14 0.09
N HIS A 311 -6.38 -28.19 -1.14
CA HIS A 311 -6.84 -29.48 -1.68
C HIS A 311 -6.55 -29.86 -3.12
N SER A 312 -5.82 -29.08 -3.92
CA SER A 312 -5.40 -29.62 -5.22
C SER A 312 -4.15 -28.94 -5.75
N PHE A 313 -3.05 -29.67 -5.60
CA PHE A 313 -1.91 -29.78 -6.50
C PHE A 313 -1.94 -28.88 -7.76
N CYS A 314 -0.95 -28.00 -7.90
CA CYS A 314 -0.29 -27.80 -9.20
C CYS A 314 1.04 -27.04 -9.04
N THR A 315 2.04 -27.56 -9.71
CA THR A 315 3.44 -27.13 -9.86
C THR A 315 3.58 -25.91 -10.78
N PHE A 316 4.26 -24.83 -10.36
CA PHE A 316 5.41 -24.22 -11.07
C PHE A 316 5.95 -22.96 -10.35
N THR A 317 7.28 -22.78 -10.43
CA THR A 317 8.17 -21.74 -9.87
C THR A 317 8.57 -21.88 -8.39
N THR A 318 9.84 -22.24 -8.19
CA THR A 318 10.39 -22.90 -6.99
C THR A 318 10.94 -21.97 -5.91
N TYR A 319 11.03 -20.65 -6.13
CA TYR A 319 11.73 -19.76 -5.19
C TYR A 319 10.82 -19.00 -4.20
N SER A 320 9.53 -18.78 -4.50
CA SER A 320 8.59 -18.10 -3.58
C SER A 320 7.71 -19.08 -2.78
N TRP A 321 7.59 -20.32 -3.25
CA TRP A 321 6.76 -21.37 -2.62
C TRP A 321 7.35 -21.89 -1.31
N SER A 322 8.68 -21.93 -1.21
CA SER A 322 9.39 -22.41 -0.02
C SER A 322 9.07 -21.56 1.21
N ARG A 323 8.98 -20.23 1.06
CA ARG A 323 8.90 -19.28 2.17
C ARG A 323 7.56 -19.32 2.92
N PHE A 324 6.45 -19.47 2.20
CA PHE A 324 5.12 -19.61 2.81
C PHE A 324 4.86 -21.02 3.37
N SER A 325 5.41 -22.07 2.74
CA SER A 325 5.36 -23.42 3.30
C SER A 325 6.10 -23.47 4.63
N ILE A 326 7.30 -22.89 4.69
CA ILE A 326 8.14 -22.79 5.89
C ILE A 326 7.41 -22.09 7.03
N HIS A 327 6.70 -20.99 6.76
CA HIS A 327 5.93 -20.26 7.78
C HIS A 327 4.82 -21.12 8.40
N ARG A 328 4.01 -21.78 7.56
CA ARG A 328 2.86 -22.57 8.01
C ARG A 328 3.30 -23.87 8.69
N GLU A 329 4.27 -24.57 8.11
CA GLU A 329 4.89 -25.76 8.71
C GLU A 329 5.52 -25.41 10.04
N GLY A 330 6.28 -24.33 10.12
CA GLY A 330 6.89 -23.87 11.37
C GLY A 330 5.90 -23.58 12.48
N LYS A 331 4.79 -22.90 12.17
CA LYS A 331 3.71 -22.69 13.17
C LYS A 331 3.09 -24.02 13.61
N LYS A 332 2.85 -24.96 12.69
CA LYS A 332 2.28 -26.28 13.00
C LYS A 332 3.20 -27.11 13.89
N GLU A 333 4.47 -27.21 13.52
CA GLU A 333 5.47 -27.99 14.27
C GLU A 333 5.72 -27.39 15.66
N MET A 334 5.79 -26.06 15.76
CA MET A 334 5.94 -25.40 17.04
C MET A 334 4.70 -25.56 17.94
N ALA A 335 3.49 -25.47 17.37
CA ALA A 335 2.25 -25.72 18.10
C ALA A 335 2.14 -27.18 18.56
N TYR A 336 2.53 -28.13 17.71
CA TYR A 336 2.60 -29.55 18.06
C TYR A 336 3.54 -29.77 19.24
N LEU A 337 4.75 -29.20 19.20
CA LEU A 337 5.70 -29.30 20.30
C LEU A 337 5.15 -28.68 21.58
N LEU A 338 4.59 -27.47 21.53
CA LEU A 338 4.03 -26.79 22.70
C LEU A 338 2.93 -27.64 23.37
N ASN A 339 2.01 -28.19 22.59
CA ASN A 339 0.89 -28.97 23.10
C ASN A 339 1.31 -30.34 23.69
N ASN A 340 2.38 -30.94 23.17
CA ASN A 340 2.83 -32.26 23.59
C ASN A 340 4.10 -32.23 24.46
N TRP A 341 4.70 -31.05 24.71
CA TRP A 341 5.99 -30.91 25.38
C TRP A 341 6.07 -31.65 26.71
N SER A 342 5.00 -31.57 27.50
CA SER A 342 4.92 -32.20 28.81
C SER A 342 4.91 -33.72 28.75
N THR A 343 4.40 -34.32 27.69
CA THR A 343 4.22 -35.77 27.56
C THR A 343 5.24 -36.42 26.63
N MET A 344 5.94 -35.63 25.81
CA MET A 344 6.83 -36.15 24.78
C MET A 344 8.00 -36.96 25.36
N GLY A 345 8.10 -38.23 24.93
CA GLY A 345 9.22 -39.11 25.24
C GLY A 345 10.40 -38.95 24.28
N SER A 346 11.51 -39.63 24.58
CA SER A 346 12.73 -39.64 23.76
C SER A 346 12.46 -40.08 22.30
N HIS A 347 11.65 -41.12 22.10
CA HIS A 347 11.27 -41.60 20.77
C HIS A 347 10.55 -40.54 19.94
N GLU A 348 9.65 -39.75 20.56
CA GLU A 348 8.93 -38.69 19.87
C GLU A 348 9.84 -37.51 19.50
N PHE A 349 10.87 -37.21 20.32
CA PHE A 349 11.90 -36.24 19.93
C PHE A 349 12.75 -36.73 18.75
N ILE A 350 13.08 -38.03 18.70
CA ILE A 350 13.78 -38.61 17.56
C ILE A 350 12.92 -38.52 16.30
N ALA A 351 11.63 -38.87 16.39
CA ALA A 351 10.69 -38.73 15.28
C ALA A 351 10.56 -37.26 14.83
N MET A 352 10.50 -36.32 15.77
CA MET A 352 10.50 -34.89 15.47
C MET A 352 11.77 -34.45 14.74
N LYS A 353 12.94 -34.88 15.22
CA LYS A 353 14.23 -34.61 14.58
C LYS A 353 14.27 -35.09 13.12
N GLN A 354 13.77 -36.31 12.87
CA GLN A 354 13.66 -36.88 11.53
C GLN A 354 12.71 -36.06 10.64
N ARG A 355 11.52 -35.67 11.14
CA ARG A 355 10.58 -34.80 10.40
C ARG A 355 11.20 -33.46 10.02
N LEU A 356 11.99 -32.88 10.93
CA LEU A 356 12.72 -31.63 10.67
C LEU A 356 13.90 -31.80 9.70
N SER A 357 14.22 -33.02 9.29
CA SER A 357 15.36 -33.37 8.42
C SER A 357 16.72 -32.95 8.99
N VAL A 358 16.99 -33.27 10.28
CA VAL A 358 18.23 -32.93 11.00
C VAL A 358 18.93 -34.15 11.62
#